data_AF-A0A4Q3YRP9-F1
#
_entry.id   AF-A0A4Q3YRP9-F1
#
_cell.length_a   1.000
_cell.length_b   1.000
_cell.length_c   1.000
_cell.angle_alpha   90.00
_cell.angle_beta   90.00
_cell.angle_gamma   90.00
#
_symmetry.space_group_name_H-M   'P 1'
#
loop_
_entity.id
_entity.type
_entity.pdbx_description
1 polymer ?
#
loop_
_entity_poly.entity_id
_entity_poly.type
_entity_poly.pdbx_seq_one_letter_code
_entity_poly.pdbx_strand_id
1 'polypeptide(L)'
;MARETNKARLTPSALAARLKKMRHQAHASAALMPVALPTPLLERQLLRSAADIRARGLAADHFYAKAAQLVIESCTRMPLVHEATDPYFELPDDRKPENAWRFSARLLNIADSLWALRQIDGFAEMCARLRKMDLRYSASELEGARLFQRAGFAVRFKAPVEKEGQDFDFAATKSGANLNVEVSTVGTTAYRARTVTNVLKQEYRQLPTGEPGVIVLDIPHAWYENFGPGLSETMAQDALAVMRNVTRLNAVIFLSQRYIDMGTHPIRGAYGQLIFGFAIQANVHAQRYVDELRGFIDGTIAEHLPAVEGQLPEYRLATDFFRWADTFWNARQS
;
A
#
# COMPACT_ATOMS: atom_id res chain seq x y z
N MET A 1 22.12 -38.12 -4.86
CA MET A 1 21.33 -37.60 -6.00
C MET A 1 20.34 -36.57 -5.47
N ALA A 2 20.71 -35.29 -5.48
CA ALA A 2 19.81 -34.20 -5.10
C ALA A 2 18.86 -33.90 -6.26
N ARG A 3 17.55 -34.00 -6.04
CA ARG A 3 16.52 -33.59 -7.01
C ARG A 3 16.42 -32.07 -6.99
N GLU A 4 17.01 -31.40 -7.98
CA GLU A 4 16.69 -30.02 -8.30
C GLU A 4 15.21 -29.92 -8.67
N THR A 5 14.39 -29.41 -7.76
CA THR A 5 13.02 -29.04 -8.07
C THR A 5 13.03 -27.80 -8.94
N ASN A 6 12.88 -28.02 -10.24
CA ASN A 6 12.78 -26.98 -11.25
C ASN A 6 11.48 -26.17 -11.04
N LYS A 7 11.54 -25.09 -10.25
CA LYS A 7 10.44 -24.12 -10.13
C LYS A 7 10.39 -23.28 -11.40
N ALA A 8 9.52 -23.64 -12.33
CA ALA A 8 9.27 -22.86 -13.55
C ALA A 8 8.86 -21.41 -13.18
N ARG A 9 9.69 -20.44 -13.55
CA ARG A 9 9.33 -19.01 -13.43
C ARG A 9 8.21 -18.71 -14.42
N LEU A 10 7.03 -18.32 -13.91
CA LEU A 10 5.93 -17.84 -14.74
C LEU A 10 6.37 -16.58 -15.50
N THR A 11 5.97 -16.46 -16.76
CA THR A 11 6.17 -15.22 -17.51
C THR A 11 5.35 -14.09 -16.88
N PRO A 12 5.75 -12.81 -17.01
CA PRO A 12 4.96 -11.69 -16.48
C PRO A 12 3.50 -11.68 -16.97
N SER A 13 3.25 -12.09 -18.22
CA SER A 13 1.90 -12.23 -18.78
C SER A 13 1.12 -13.38 -18.11
N ALA A 14 1.76 -14.52 -17.83
CA ALA A 14 1.12 -15.62 -17.12
C ALA A 14 0.87 -15.30 -15.63
N LEU A 15 1.74 -14.51 -15.00
CA LEU A 15 1.52 -14.00 -13.65
C LEU A 15 0.34 -13.02 -13.62
N ALA A 16 0.27 -12.06 -14.55
CA ALA A 16 -0.86 -11.15 -14.68
C ALA A 16 -2.19 -11.90 -14.94
N ALA A 17 -2.18 -12.89 -15.84
CA ALA A 17 -3.35 -13.74 -16.09
C ALA A 17 -3.76 -14.57 -14.87
N ARG A 18 -2.78 -15.06 -14.08
CA ARG A 18 -3.04 -15.80 -12.84
C ARG A 18 -3.60 -14.91 -11.75
N LEU A 19 -3.06 -13.70 -11.56
CA LEU A 19 -3.59 -12.70 -10.64
C LEU A 19 -5.02 -12.32 -11.02
N LYS A 20 -5.29 -12.16 -12.32
CA LYS A 20 -6.64 -11.96 -12.85
C LYS A 20 -7.56 -13.15 -12.52
N LYS A 21 -7.12 -14.40 -12.73
CA LYS A 21 -7.88 -15.59 -12.36
C LYS A 21 -8.16 -15.69 -10.84
N MET A 22 -7.24 -15.24 -10.00
CA MET A 22 -7.44 -15.19 -8.54
C MET A 22 -8.46 -14.11 -8.14
N ARG A 23 -8.51 -12.95 -8.81
CA ARG A 23 -9.59 -11.95 -8.63
C ARG A 23 -10.97 -12.59 -8.83
N HIS A 24 -11.11 -13.43 -9.85
CA HIS A 24 -12.39 -14.06 -10.22
C HIS A 24 -12.93 -15.09 -9.20
N GLN A 25 -12.09 -15.68 -8.34
CA GLN A 25 -12.52 -16.74 -7.41
C GLN A 25 -13.05 -16.21 -6.06
N ALA A 26 -13.09 -14.88 -5.86
CA ALA A 26 -13.37 -14.29 -4.55
C ALA A 26 -14.86 -14.15 -4.16
N HIS A 27 -15.85 -14.52 -4.98
CA HIS A 27 -17.25 -14.13 -4.71
C HIS A 27 -18.14 -15.21 -4.09
N ALA A 28 -18.38 -15.04 -2.78
CA ALA A 28 -19.63 -15.38 -2.08
C ALA A 28 -19.73 -14.40 -0.90
N SER A 29 -20.50 -13.32 -1.07
CA SER A 29 -20.57 -12.22 -0.08
C SER A 29 -21.70 -12.49 0.91
N ALA A 30 -21.36 -13.00 2.09
CA ALA A 30 -22.20 -12.81 3.26
C ALA A 30 -22.18 -11.31 3.61
N ALA A 31 -23.33 -10.73 3.96
CA ALA A 31 -23.44 -9.35 4.41
C ALA A 31 -22.55 -9.13 5.65
N LEU A 32 -21.31 -8.72 5.42
CA LEU A 32 -20.36 -8.37 6.46
C LEU A 32 -20.81 -7.02 7.00
N MET A 33 -21.33 -7.00 8.23
CA MET A 33 -21.54 -5.76 8.97
C MET A 33 -20.25 -4.92 8.95
N PRO A 34 -20.36 -3.58 8.86
CA PRO A 34 -19.19 -2.71 8.91
C PRO A 34 -18.34 -3.09 10.12
N VAL A 35 -17.06 -3.38 9.89
CA VAL A 35 -16.14 -3.76 10.96
C VAL A 35 -15.90 -2.51 11.79
N ALA A 36 -16.68 -2.33 12.86
CA ALA A 36 -16.46 -1.28 13.83
C ALA A 36 -15.17 -1.60 14.62
N LEU A 37 -14.07 -0.97 14.22
CA LEU A 37 -12.87 -0.85 15.05
C LEU A 37 -12.99 0.39 15.95
N PRO A 38 -12.61 0.33 17.24
CA PRO A 38 -12.15 -0.83 18.04
C PRO A 38 -13.28 -1.59 18.76
N THR A 39 -13.06 -2.87 19.10
CA THR A 39 -13.96 -3.69 19.93
C THR A 39 -13.39 -3.89 21.35
N PRO A 40 -14.21 -4.10 22.39
CA PRO A 40 -13.71 -4.35 23.75
C PRO A 40 -12.72 -5.52 23.87
N LEU A 41 -12.82 -6.51 22.98
CA LEU A 41 -11.88 -7.64 22.93
C LEU A 41 -10.49 -7.19 22.45
N LEU A 42 -10.44 -6.37 21.39
CA LEU A 42 -9.20 -5.80 20.85
C LEU A 42 -8.48 -4.95 21.90
N GLU A 43 -9.22 -4.11 22.63
CA GLU A 43 -8.69 -3.27 23.71
C GLU A 43 -8.04 -4.11 24.83
N ARG A 44 -8.71 -5.18 25.27
CA ARG A 44 -8.14 -6.12 26.26
C ARG A 44 -6.89 -6.83 25.76
N GLN A 45 -6.81 -7.14 24.47
CA GLN A 45 -5.61 -7.73 23.87
C GLN A 45 -4.46 -6.72 23.87
N LEU A 46 -4.70 -5.46 23.48
CA LEU A 46 -3.70 -4.40 23.47
C LEU A 46 -3.16 -4.10 24.87
N LEU A 47 -4.04 -3.99 25.87
CA LEU A 47 -3.62 -3.77 27.26
C LEU A 47 -2.72 -4.90 27.78
N ARG A 48 -3.05 -6.16 27.46
CA ARG A 48 -2.22 -7.32 27.81
C ARG A 48 -0.88 -7.29 27.08
N SER A 49 -0.87 -7.00 25.78
CA SER A 49 0.37 -6.88 25.00
C SER A 49 1.27 -5.74 25.50
N ALA A 50 0.71 -4.58 25.84
CA ALA A 50 1.48 -3.47 26.41
C ALA A 50 2.11 -3.84 27.76
N ALA A 51 1.41 -4.60 28.61
CA ALA A 51 1.97 -5.08 29.88
C ALA A 51 3.10 -6.09 29.67
N ASP A 52 2.91 -7.08 28.79
CA ASP A 52 3.91 -8.11 28.47
C ASP A 52 5.20 -7.51 27.88
N ILE A 53 5.06 -6.62 26.89
CA ILE A 53 6.19 -5.97 26.21
C ILE A 53 7.03 -5.15 27.19
N ARG A 54 6.39 -4.41 28.10
CA ARG A 54 7.08 -3.67 29.18
C ARG A 54 7.77 -4.59 30.16
N ALA A 55 7.10 -5.66 30.61
CA ALA A 55 7.68 -6.62 31.54
C ALA A 55 8.95 -7.28 30.99
N ARG A 56 9.05 -7.40 29.66
CA ARG A 56 10.21 -7.94 28.94
C ARG A 56 11.29 -6.91 28.62
N GLY A 57 11.10 -5.64 28.99
CA GLY A 57 12.04 -4.54 28.68
C GLY A 57 12.16 -4.25 27.18
N LEU A 58 11.15 -4.64 26.38
CA LEU A 58 11.15 -4.40 24.94
C LEU A 58 10.78 -2.95 24.63
N ALA A 59 11.26 -2.45 23.50
CA ALA A 59 10.97 -1.10 23.04
C ALA A 59 9.50 -0.96 22.56
N ALA A 60 9.00 0.29 22.55
CA ALA A 60 7.61 0.58 22.21
C ALA A 60 7.24 0.20 20.76
N ASP A 61 8.21 0.17 19.85
CA ASP A 61 8.07 -0.32 18.47
C ASP A 61 7.45 -1.73 18.38
N HIS A 62 7.81 -2.62 19.31
CA HIS A 62 7.22 -3.96 19.42
C HIS A 62 5.72 -3.89 19.73
N PHE A 63 5.31 -2.92 20.56
CA PHE A 63 3.90 -2.71 20.89
C PHE A 63 3.14 -2.20 19.67
N TYR A 64 3.68 -1.23 18.93
CA TYR A 64 3.03 -0.72 17.72
C TYR A 64 2.92 -1.78 16.63
N ALA A 65 3.97 -2.60 16.43
CA ALA A 65 3.90 -3.74 15.52
C ALA A 65 2.78 -4.71 15.95
N LYS A 66 2.65 -4.97 17.26
CA LYS A 66 1.56 -5.82 17.77
C LYS A 66 0.18 -5.19 17.57
N ALA A 67 0.05 -3.88 17.81
CA ALA A 67 -1.19 -3.15 17.59
C ALA A 67 -1.60 -3.19 16.10
N ALA A 68 -0.62 -3.01 15.20
CA ALA A 68 -0.82 -3.11 13.77
C ALA A 68 -1.29 -4.51 13.35
N GLN A 69 -0.63 -5.57 13.86
CA GLN A 69 -1.07 -6.95 13.64
C GLN A 69 -2.55 -7.13 14.05
N LEU A 70 -2.93 -6.68 15.25
CA LEU A 70 -4.29 -6.86 15.76
C LEU A 70 -5.34 -6.07 14.96
N VAL A 71 -5.01 -4.86 14.49
CA VAL A 71 -5.88 -4.09 13.58
C VAL A 71 -6.08 -4.83 12.27
N ILE A 72 -5.00 -5.31 11.66
CA ILE A 72 -5.05 -6.07 10.41
C ILE A 72 -5.88 -7.35 10.59
N GLU A 73 -5.64 -8.10 11.65
CA GLU A 73 -6.39 -9.32 12.00
C GLU A 73 -7.87 -9.04 12.21
N SER A 74 -8.21 -7.94 12.89
CA SER A 74 -9.60 -7.58 13.13
C SER A 74 -10.32 -7.12 11.85
N CYS A 75 -9.67 -6.33 10.99
CA CYS A 75 -10.21 -5.89 9.70
C CYS A 75 -10.41 -7.06 8.74
N THR A 76 -9.37 -7.87 8.59
CA THR A 76 -9.35 -8.94 7.58
C THR A 76 -9.99 -10.22 8.11
N ARG A 77 -10.07 -10.44 9.42
CA ARG A 77 -10.44 -11.72 10.04
C ARG A 77 -9.48 -12.86 9.67
N MET A 78 -8.24 -12.52 9.32
CA MET A 78 -7.17 -13.47 9.04
C MET A 78 -5.86 -13.00 9.66
N PRO A 79 -5.05 -13.92 10.21
CA PRO A 79 -3.74 -13.57 10.69
C PRO A 79 -2.78 -13.51 9.50
N LEU A 80 -2.83 -12.40 8.74
CA LEU A 80 -1.93 -12.14 7.61
C LEU A 80 -0.44 -12.32 7.98
N VAL A 81 -0.14 -12.15 9.27
CA VAL A 81 1.19 -12.24 9.88
C VAL A 81 1.58 -13.67 10.24
N HIS A 82 0.65 -14.52 10.68
CA HIS A 82 0.99 -15.90 11.11
C HIS A 82 1.19 -16.88 9.96
N GLU A 83 0.63 -16.60 8.78
CA GLU A 83 0.82 -17.41 7.58
C GLU A 83 1.92 -16.86 6.65
N ALA A 84 2.72 -15.87 7.10
CA ALA A 84 3.58 -14.98 6.31
C ALA A 84 4.68 -15.66 5.46
N THR A 85 4.27 -16.52 4.55
CA THR A 85 4.99 -16.98 3.37
C THR A 85 4.87 -15.97 2.23
N ASP A 86 4.06 -14.91 2.39
CA ASP A 86 3.90 -13.89 1.37
C ASP A 86 5.22 -13.13 1.17
N PRO A 87 5.80 -13.15 -0.06
CA PRO A 87 7.06 -12.47 -0.34
C PRO A 87 7.04 -10.97 -0.07
N TYR A 88 5.87 -10.33 -0.02
CA TYR A 88 5.74 -8.89 0.26
C TYR A 88 6.34 -8.50 1.61
N PHE A 89 6.17 -9.34 2.63
CA PHE A 89 6.63 -9.02 3.96
C PHE A 89 8.14 -9.10 4.12
N GLU A 90 8.85 -9.85 3.25
CA GLU A 90 10.27 -10.20 3.37
C GLU A 90 10.59 -10.61 4.81
N LEU A 91 10.21 -11.83 5.20
CA LEU A 91 10.36 -12.27 6.58
C LEU A 91 11.76 -12.01 7.15
N PRO A 92 11.85 -11.70 8.46
CA PRO A 92 13.12 -11.67 9.16
C PRO A 92 13.90 -12.97 8.92
N ASP A 93 15.15 -12.83 8.47
CA ASP A 93 16.11 -13.92 8.24
C ASP A 93 17.40 -13.50 8.94
N ASP A 94 18.04 -14.41 9.68
CA ASP A 94 19.33 -14.15 10.34
C ASP A 94 20.40 -13.68 9.35
N ARG A 95 20.26 -14.03 8.06
CA ARG A 95 21.16 -13.58 6.98
C ARG A 95 20.88 -12.16 6.48
N LYS A 96 19.70 -11.63 6.78
CA LYS A 96 19.21 -10.31 6.35
C LYS A 96 18.51 -9.63 7.53
N PRO A 97 19.26 -9.21 8.56
CA PRO A 97 18.68 -8.60 9.75
C PRO A 97 17.84 -7.36 9.41
N GLU A 98 18.13 -6.67 8.31
CA GLU A 98 17.34 -5.55 7.78
C GLU A 98 15.87 -5.92 7.49
N ASN A 99 15.57 -7.19 7.17
CA ASN A 99 14.21 -7.63 6.92
C ASN A 99 13.29 -7.44 8.14
N ALA A 100 13.83 -7.49 9.37
CA ALA A 100 13.03 -7.35 10.58
C ALA A 100 12.36 -5.97 10.71
N TRP A 101 13.11 -4.90 10.43
CA TRP A 101 12.56 -3.55 10.50
C TRP A 101 11.67 -3.25 9.28
N ARG A 102 12.02 -3.76 8.09
CA ARG A 102 11.20 -3.61 6.86
C ARG A 102 9.84 -4.27 7.00
N PHE A 103 9.82 -5.48 7.56
CA PHE A 103 8.60 -6.20 7.94
C PHE A 103 7.69 -5.33 8.82
N SER A 104 8.25 -4.82 9.91
CA SER A 104 7.52 -3.98 10.87
C SER A 104 7.00 -2.69 10.22
N ALA A 105 7.79 -2.06 9.35
CA ALA A 105 7.38 -0.87 8.62
C ALA A 105 6.19 -1.13 7.68
N ARG A 106 6.20 -2.24 6.93
CA ARG A 106 5.07 -2.64 6.06
C ARG A 106 3.82 -2.95 6.85
N LEU A 107 3.97 -3.66 7.97
CA LEU A 107 2.86 -3.99 8.87
C LEU A 107 2.19 -2.73 9.41
N LEU A 108 3.00 -1.78 9.90
CA LEU A 108 2.51 -0.49 10.39
C LEU A 108 1.81 0.30 9.29
N ASN A 109 2.34 0.30 8.07
CA ASN A 109 1.72 1.00 6.94
C ASN A 109 0.34 0.44 6.57
N ILE A 110 0.21 -0.88 6.49
CA ILE A 110 -1.08 -1.53 6.20
C ILE A 110 -2.08 -1.20 7.31
N ALA A 111 -1.68 -1.32 8.58
CA ALA A 111 -2.58 -1.05 9.70
C ALA A 111 -3.02 0.42 9.77
N ASP A 112 -2.09 1.36 9.58
CA ASP A 112 -2.38 2.79 9.57
C ASP A 112 -3.31 3.15 8.39
N SER A 113 -3.10 2.56 7.22
CA SER A 113 -3.97 2.75 6.05
C SER A 113 -5.36 2.14 6.23
N LEU A 114 -5.45 0.93 6.79
CA LEU A 114 -6.74 0.32 7.17
C LEU A 114 -7.47 1.20 8.18
N TRP A 115 -6.76 1.71 9.18
CA TRP A 115 -7.35 2.59 10.18
C TRP A 115 -7.89 3.87 9.55
N ALA A 116 -7.10 4.56 8.72
CA ALA A 116 -7.51 5.79 8.05
C ALA A 116 -8.72 5.59 7.13
N LEU A 117 -8.82 4.44 6.46
CA LEU A 117 -9.85 4.15 5.47
C LEU A 117 -11.07 3.40 6.03
N ARG A 118 -11.11 3.09 7.32
CA ARG A 118 -12.12 2.19 7.94
C ARG A 118 -13.58 2.63 7.79
N GLN A 119 -13.82 3.92 7.54
CA GLN A 119 -15.17 4.51 7.41
C GLN A 119 -15.57 4.77 5.95
N ILE A 120 -14.77 4.32 4.97
CA ILE A 120 -15.05 4.53 3.55
C ILE A 120 -15.99 3.45 3.01
N ASP A 121 -16.88 3.87 2.10
CA ASP A 121 -17.71 2.96 1.31
C ASP A 121 -16.87 1.89 0.60
N GLY A 122 -17.29 0.64 0.72
CA GLY A 122 -16.57 -0.50 0.15
C GLY A 122 -15.35 -0.97 0.96
N PHE A 123 -15.10 -0.45 2.16
CA PHE A 123 -13.98 -0.91 3.00
C PHE A 123 -13.95 -2.43 3.25
N ALA A 124 -15.13 -3.06 3.37
CA ALA A 124 -15.23 -4.51 3.51
C ALA A 124 -14.69 -5.29 2.28
N GLU A 125 -14.82 -4.70 1.08
CA GLU A 125 -14.27 -5.27 -0.15
C GLU A 125 -12.74 -5.21 -0.14
N MET A 126 -12.16 -4.08 0.25
CA MET A 126 -10.71 -3.96 0.44
C MET A 126 -10.17 -4.98 1.45
N CYS A 127 -10.87 -5.18 2.57
CA CYS A 127 -10.52 -6.23 3.55
C CYS A 127 -10.66 -7.64 2.97
N ALA A 128 -11.57 -7.87 2.02
CA ALA A 128 -11.69 -9.15 1.32
C ALA A 128 -10.55 -9.36 0.31
N ARG A 129 -10.11 -8.32 -0.40
CA ARG A 129 -8.97 -8.35 -1.32
C ARG A 129 -7.67 -8.66 -0.59
N LEU A 130 -7.38 -7.97 0.51
CA LEU A 130 -6.21 -8.23 1.37
C LEU A 130 -6.08 -9.69 1.83
N ARG A 131 -7.19 -10.40 1.99
CA ARG A 131 -7.20 -11.81 2.37
C ARG A 131 -6.93 -12.77 1.22
N LYS A 132 -7.42 -12.43 0.03
CA LYS A 132 -7.59 -13.39 -1.07
C LYS A 132 -6.61 -13.14 -2.22
N MET A 133 -6.11 -11.93 -2.33
CA MET A 133 -5.26 -11.48 -3.43
C MET A 133 -3.81 -11.38 -3.00
N ASP A 134 -2.95 -11.11 -3.97
CA ASP A 134 -1.55 -10.77 -3.72
C ASP A 134 -1.47 -9.59 -2.74
N LEU A 135 -0.71 -9.79 -1.66
CA LEU A 135 -0.66 -8.84 -0.56
C LEU A 135 0.00 -7.53 -0.99
N ARG A 136 1.06 -7.60 -1.82
CA ARG A 136 1.71 -6.40 -2.33
C ARG A 136 0.71 -5.55 -3.12
N TYR A 137 0.00 -6.18 -4.04
CA TYR A 137 -1.01 -5.51 -4.84
C TYR A 137 -2.10 -4.85 -3.98
N SER A 138 -2.64 -5.59 -3.01
CA SER A 138 -3.68 -5.08 -2.10
C SER A 138 -3.17 -3.98 -1.17
N ALA A 139 -1.91 -4.04 -0.74
CA ALA A 139 -1.27 -2.99 0.04
C ALA A 139 -1.08 -1.71 -0.79
N SER A 140 -0.71 -1.84 -2.06
CA SER A 140 -0.61 -0.71 -2.99
C SER A 140 -1.98 -0.08 -3.29
N GLU A 141 -3.05 -0.88 -3.37
CA GLU A 141 -4.42 -0.36 -3.46
C GLU A 141 -4.79 0.52 -2.26
N LEU A 142 -4.52 0.03 -1.03
CA LEU A 142 -4.73 0.78 0.20
C LEU A 142 -3.93 2.08 0.23
N GLU A 143 -2.66 2.03 -0.16
CA GLU A 143 -1.80 3.21 -0.18
C GLU A 143 -2.28 4.24 -1.20
N GLY A 144 -2.67 3.80 -2.41
CA GLY A 144 -3.29 4.64 -3.42
C GLY A 144 -4.55 5.32 -2.89
N ALA A 145 -5.49 4.55 -2.32
CA ALA A 145 -6.71 5.09 -1.74
C ALA A 145 -6.43 6.12 -0.62
N ARG A 146 -5.49 5.81 0.28
CA ARG A 146 -5.07 6.72 1.36
C ARG A 146 -4.46 8.01 0.80
N LEU A 147 -3.65 7.93 -0.25
CA LEU A 147 -3.08 9.10 -0.92
C LEU A 147 -4.20 10.04 -1.42
N PHE A 148 -5.23 9.49 -2.07
CA PHE A 148 -6.40 10.29 -2.51
C PHE A 148 -7.20 10.87 -1.33
N GLN A 149 -7.43 10.10 -0.28
CA GLN A 149 -8.11 10.59 0.93
C GLN A 149 -7.38 11.79 1.53
N ARG A 150 -6.04 11.72 1.64
CA ARG A 150 -5.21 12.81 2.16
C ARG A 150 -5.20 14.05 1.28
N ALA A 151 -5.32 13.87 -0.03
CA ALA A 151 -5.54 14.97 -0.97
C ALA A 151 -6.96 15.56 -0.90
N GLY A 152 -7.80 15.09 0.04
CA GLY A 152 -9.15 15.60 0.29
C GLY A 152 -10.21 15.04 -0.64
N PHE A 153 -9.95 13.90 -1.31
CA PHE A 153 -10.97 13.19 -2.06
C PHE A 153 -11.78 12.30 -1.12
N ALA A 154 -13.10 12.25 -1.32
CA ALA A 154 -13.91 11.15 -0.82
C ALA A 154 -13.64 9.92 -1.68
N VAL A 155 -13.15 8.85 -1.06
CA VAL A 155 -12.78 7.59 -1.73
C VAL A 155 -13.88 6.57 -1.50
N ARG A 156 -14.08 5.67 -2.47
CA ARG A 156 -14.96 4.50 -2.36
C ARG A 156 -14.36 3.32 -3.11
N PHE A 157 -14.13 2.21 -2.41
CA PHE A 157 -13.72 0.95 -3.04
C PHE A 157 -14.87 0.32 -3.81
N LYS A 158 -14.55 -0.35 -4.92
CA LYS A 158 -15.56 -1.02 -5.75
C LYS A 158 -15.47 -2.53 -5.62
N ALA A 159 -16.62 -3.19 -5.56
CA ALA A 159 -16.67 -4.61 -5.87
C ALA A 159 -16.37 -4.79 -7.37
N PRO A 160 -15.62 -5.84 -7.76
CA PRO A 160 -15.45 -6.18 -9.16
C PRO A 160 -16.81 -6.56 -9.77
N VAL A 161 -17.01 -6.14 -11.02
CA VAL A 161 -18.20 -6.40 -11.85
C VAL A 161 -17.91 -7.30 -13.04
N GLU A 162 -16.65 -7.70 -13.23
CA GLU A 162 -16.17 -8.60 -14.28
C GLU A 162 -16.39 -8.08 -15.70
N LYS A 163 -16.30 -6.75 -15.85
CA LYS A 163 -16.50 -6.06 -17.12
C LYS A 163 -15.38 -5.04 -17.35
N GLU A 164 -14.69 -5.22 -18.47
CA GLU A 164 -13.65 -4.29 -18.94
C GLU A 164 -14.22 -2.86 -19.04
N GLY A 165 -13.44 -1.89 -18.56
CA GLY A 165 -13.87 -0.49 -18.44
C GLY A 165 -14.75 -0.19 -17.22
N GLN A 166 -15.06 -1.17 -16.36
CA GLN A 166 -15.83 -0.97 -15.13
C GLN A 166 -15.16 -1.55 -13.88
N ASP A 167 -14.16 -2.43 -14.06
CA ASP A 167 -13.36 -3.06 -13.02
C ASP A 167 -12.12 -2.25 -12.68
N PHE A 168 -12.32 -1.08 -12.07
CA PHE A 168 -11.25 -0.32 -11.45
C PHE A 168 -11.35 -0.40 -9.92
N ASP A 169 -10.23 -0.16 -9.23
CA ASP A 169 -10.10 -0.46 -7.81
C ASP A 169 -10.96 0.42 -6.89
N PHE A 170 -10.92 1.73 -7.12
CA PHE A 170 -11.73 2.68 -6.35
C PHE A 170 -12.10 3.93 -7.15
N ALA A 171 -13.21 4.56 -6.74
CA ALA A 171 -13.58 5.89 -7.20
C ALA A 171 -13.09 6.94 -6.18
N ALA A 172 -12.67 8.10 -6.68
CA ALA A 172 -12.28 9.24 -5.87
C ALA A 172 -13.03 10.49 -6.34
N THR A 173 -13.71 11.17 -5.44
CA THR A 173 -14.51 12.37 -5.75
C THR A 173 -14.09 13.58 -4.94
N LYS A 174 -14.00 14.75 -5.57
CA LYS A 174 -13.71 16.03 -4.91
C LYS A 174 -14.29 17.17 -5.73
N SER A 175 -15.00 18.10 -5.10
CA SER A 175 -15.59 19.28 -5.76
C SER A 175 -16.44 18.97 -7.00
N GLY A 176 -17.12 17.81 -7.02
CA GLY A 176 -17.93 17.35 -8.15
C GLY A 176 -17.15 16.61 -9.25
N ALA A 177 -15.82 16.65 -9.24
CA ALA A 177 -15.01 15.77 -10.09
C ALA A 177 -15.07 14.33 -9.59
N ASN A 178 -15.17 13.38 -10.52
CA ASN A 178 -15.14 11.95 -10.26
C ASN A 178 -14.00 11.31 -11.04
N LEU A 179 -13.10 10.63 -10.33
CA LEU A 179 -11.94 9.93 -10.87
C LEU A 179 -12.13 8.43 -10.67
N ASN A 180 -11.97 7.67 -11.75
CA ASN A 180 -11.89 6.22 -11.71
C ASN A 180 -10.42 5.82 -11.58
N VAL A 181 -10.05 5.13 -10.49
CA VAL A 181 -8.64 4.86 -10.18
C VAL A 181 -8.35 3.37 -10.31
N GLU A 182 -7.40 3.03 -11.18
CA GLU A 182 -6.80 1.69 -11.28
C GLU A 182 -5.43 1.71 -10.62
N VAL A 183 -5.19 0.76 -9.71
CA VAL A 183 -3.91 0.56 -9.07
C VAL A 183 -3.22 -0.64 -9.71
N SER A 184 -1.92 -0.56 -9.91
CA SER A 184 -1.11 -1.65 -10.45
C SER A 184 0.27 -1.66 -9.80
N THR A 185 0.92 -2.82 -9.84
CA THR A 185 2.27 -3.03 -9.29
C THR A 185 3.19 -3.54 -10.37
N VAL A 186 4.41 -3.04 -10.43
CA VAL A 186 5.42 -3.60 -11.34
C VAL A 186 6.19 -4.74 -10.65
N GLY A 187 6.14 -5.93 -11.24
CA GLY A 187 6.79 -7.12 -10.70
C GLY A 187 8.29 -7.27 -11.03
N THR A 188 8.86 -6.44 -11.90
CA THR A 188 10.27 -6.57 -12.35
C THR A 188 11.20 -5.67 -11.56
N THR A 189 12.32 -6.21 -11.06
CA THR A 189 13.29 -5.44 -10.26
C THR A 189 14.16 -4.46 -11.05
N ALA A 190 14.29 -4.65 -12.37
CA ALA A 190 15.04 -3.76 -13.24
C ALA A 190 14.11 -2.81 -14.00
N TYR A 191 14.46 -1.53 -14.04
CA TYR A 191 13.75 -0.54 -14.83
C TYR A 191 13.90 -0.82 -16.33
N ARG A 192 12.79 -0.74 -17.06
CA ARG A 192 12.77 -0.69 -18.53
C ARG A 192 11.58 0.16 -18.97
N ALA A 193 11.82 1.14 -19.85
CA ALA A 193 10.76 1.98 -20.42
C ALA A 193 9.58 1.19 -21.01
N ARG A 194 9.91 0.09 -21.70
CA ARG A 194 8.91 -0.84 -22.26
C ARG A 194 8.03 -1.48 -21.19
N THR A 195 8.55 -1.75 -19.99
CA THR A 195 7.76 -2.31 -18.88
C THR A 195 6.70 -1.31 -18.44
N VAL A 196 7.07 -0.06 -18.17
CA VAL A 196 6.12 1.02 -17.80
C VAL A 196 5.06 1.18 -18.88
N THR A 197 5.49 1.31 -20.14
CA THR A 197 4.59 1.47 -21.29
C THR A 197 3.60 0.32 -21.41
N ASN A 198 4.05 -0.93 -21.26
CA ASN A 198 3.19 -2.10 -21.37
C ASN A 198 2.15 -2.15 -20.24
N VAL A 199 2.57 -1.88 -19.00
CA VAL A 199 1.65 -1.85 -17.85
C VAL A 199 0.61 -0.75 -18.06
N LEU A 200 1.02 0.48 -18.34
CA LEU A 200 0.07 1.58 -18.58
C LEU A 200 -0.92 1.26 -19.71
N LYS A 201 -0.43 0.66 -20.82
CA LYS A 201 -1.28 0.24 -21.95
C LYS A 201 -2.29 -0.84 -21.59
N GLN A 202 -1.94 -1.71 -20.66
CA GLN A 202 -2.83 -2.75 -20.15
C GLN A 202 -3.87 -2.14 -19.21
N GLU A 203 -3.44 -1.32 -18.27
CA GLU A 203 -4.31 -0.85 -17.18
C GLU A 203 -5.30 0.22 -17.61
N TYR A 204 -4.97 1.12 -18.55
CA TYR A 204 -5.94 2.15 -18.96
C TYR A 204 -7.22 1.55 -19.56
N ARG A 205 -7.17 0.31 -20.05
CA ARG A 205 -8.31 -0.41 -20.61
C ARG A 205 -9.34 -0.81 -19.54
N GLN A 206 -8.91 -0.95 -18.28
CA GLN A 206 -9.82 -1.18 -17.15
C GLN A 206 -10.64 0.09 -16.81
N LEU A 207 -10.18 1.26 -17.25
CA LEU A 207 -10.84 2.53 -17.00
C LEU A 207 -11.98 2.79 -18.01
N PRO A 208 -13.11 3.36 -17.56
CA PRO A 208 -14.25 3.66 -18.41
C PRO A 208 -13.90 4.62 -19.56
N THR A 209 -14.58 4.45 -20.69
CA THR A 209 -14.41 5.33 -21.85
C THR A 209 -15.16 6.64 -21.61
N GLY A 210 -14.49 7.78 -21.83
CA GLY A 210 -15.12 9.12 -21.76
C GLY A 210 -15.27 9.70 -20.35
N GLU A 211 -14.81 8.97 -19.34
CA GLU A 211 -14.75 9.44 -17.95
C GLU A 211 -13.30 9.64 -17.51
N PRO A 212 -13.05 10.56 -16.57
CA PRO A 212 -11.71 10.75 -16.03
C PRO A 212 -11.16 9.50 -15.35
N GLY A 213 -9.92 9.15 -15.68
CA GLY A 213 -9.25 7.97 -15.16
C GLY A 213 -7.86 8.28 -14.63
N VAL A 214 -7.43 7.62 -13.56
CA VAL A 214 -6.07 7.71 -13.04
C VAL A 214 -5.48 6.31 -12.89
N ILE A 215 -4.23 6.14 -13.27
CA ILE A 215 -3.48 4.93 -12.94
C ILE A 215 -2.50 5.26 -11.82
N VAL A 216 -2.55 4.47 -10.75
CA VAL A 216 -1.57 4.48 -9.67
C VAL A 216 -0.66 3.28 -9.87
N LEU A 217 0.62 3.52 -10.10
CA LEU A 217 1.61 2.49 -10.38
C LEU A 217 2.63 2.40 -9.24
N ASP A 218 2.54 1.36 -8.42
CA ASP A 218 3.56 1.02 -7.42
C ASP A 218 4.82 0.47 -8.12
N ILE A 219 5.92 1.20 -7.96
CA ILE A 219 7.21 0.84 -8.53
C ILE A 219 8.14 0.23 -7.47
N PRO A 220 8.94 -0.80 -7.84
CA PRO A 220 9.83 -1.45 -6.89
C PRO A 220 10.91 -0.51 -6.37
N HIS A 221 11.23 -0.67 -5.08
CA HIS A 221 12.37 0.00 -4.45
C HIS A 221 13.66 -0.13 -5.27
N ALA A 222 13.91 -1.33 -5.82
CA ALA A 222 15.09 -1.64 -6.63
C ALA A 222 15.24 -0.75 -7.88
N TRP A 223 14.18 -0.11 -8.39
CA TRP A 223 14.32 0.84 -9.50
C TRP A 223 15.11 2.08 -9.08
N TYR A 224 14.88 2.59 -7.87
CA TYR A 224 15.63 3.73 -7.34
C TYR A 224 17.09 3.38 -7.06
N GLU A 225 17.34 2.19 -6.50
CA GLU A 225 18.70 1.71 -6.22
C GLU A 225 19.52 1.59 -7.50
N ASN A 226 18.92 1.07 -8.58
CA ASN A 226 19.63 0.78 -9.83
C ASN A 226 19.71 1.96 -10.81
N PHE A 227 18.72 2.85 -10.82
CA PHE A 227 18.63 3.93 -11.81
C PHE A 227 19.05 5.31 -11.26
N GLY A 228 18.96 5.50 -9.94
CA GLY A 228 19.35 6.76 -9.30
C GLY A 228 18.36 7.92 -9.52
N PRO A 229 18.81 9.18 -9.40
CA PRO A 229 17.93 10.35 -9.30
C PRO A 229 17.15 10.69 -10.58
N GLY A 230 17.58 10.25 -11.76
CA GLY A 230 16.90 10.50 -13.03
C GLY A 230 15.66 9.63 -13.30
N LEU A 231 15.33 8.71 -12.39
CA LEU A 231 14.24 7.75 -12.58
C LEU A 231 12.89 8.45 -12.74
N SER A 232 12.58 9.43 -11.90
CA SER A 232 11.31 10.14 -11.91
C SER A 232 11.05 10.85 -13.24
N GLU A 233 12.06 11.54 -13.79
CA GLU A 233 11.96 12.21 -15.09
C GLU A 233 11.78 11.21 -16.23
N THR A 234 12.53 10.10 -16.20
CA THR A 234 12.42 9.06 -17.23
C THR A 234 11.03 8.40 -17.24
N MET A 235 10.50 8.07 -16.06
CA MET A 235 9.15 7.51 -15.93
C MET A 235 8.06 8.50 -16.38
N ALA A 236 8.23 9.78 -16.08
CA ALA A 236 7.32 10.83 -16.53
C ALA A 236 7.29 10.92 -18.07
N GLN A 237 8.46 10.86 -18.73
CA GLN A 237 8.55 10.83 -20.19
C GLN A 237 7.88 9.59 -20.79
N ASP A 238 8.07 8.41 -20.18
CA ASP A 238 7.44 7.16 -20.63
C ASP A 238 5.92 7.19 -20.46
N ALA A 239 5.41 7.74 -19.36
CA ALA A 239 3.97 7.96 -19.16
C ALA A 239 3.40 8.95 -20.18
N LEU A 240 4.07 10.08 -20.42
CA LEU A 240 3.66 11.06 -21.43
C LEU A 240 3.55 10.44 -22.82
N ALA A 241 4.51 9.58 -23.21
CA ALA A 241 4.47 8.90 -24.49
C ALA A 241 3.21 8.03 -24.67
N VAL A 242 2.73 7.37 -23.60
CA VAL A 242 1.46 6.62 -23.60
C VAL A 242 0.26 7.58 -23.64
N MET A 243 0.26 8.59 -22.76
CA MET A 243 -0.88 9.49 -22.55
C MET A 243 -1.21 10.37 -23.75
N ARG A 244 -0.23 10.69 -24.62
CA ARG A 244 -0.45 11.45 -25.87
C ARG A 244 -1.58 10.90 -26.74
N ASN A 245 -1.80 9.58 -26.72
CA ASN A 245 -2.82 8.91 -27.52
C ASN A 245 -3.98 8.33 -26.69
N VAL A 246 -4.05 8.66 -25.40
CA VAL A 246 -5.04 8.09 -24.47
C VAL A 246 -5.76 9.22 -23.74
N THR A 247 -6.90 9.63 -24.28
CA THR A 247 -7.64 10.79 -23.77
C THR A 247 -8.46 10.52 -22.50
N ARG A 248 -8.73 9.25 -22.17
CA ARG A 248 -9.45 8.86 -20.93
C ARG A 248 -8.57 8.89 -19.67
N LEU A 249 -7.26 8.92 -19.85
CA LEU A 249 -6.30 8.89 -18.75
C LEU A 249 -5.92 10.33 -18.39
N ASN A 250 -6.24 10.76 -17.17
CA ASN A 250 -5.99 12.11 -16.66
C ASN A 250 -4.61 12.26 -16.03
N ALA A 251 -4.13 11.20 -15.38
CA ALA A 251 -2.81 11.20 -14.77
C ALA A 251 -2.30 9.77 -14.57
N VAL A 252 -0.99 9.67 -14.45
CA VAL A 252 -0.30 8.51 -13.87
C VAL A 252 0.37 8.97 -12.59
N ILE A 253 0.13 8.27 -11.49
CA ILE A 253 0.80 8.47 -10.20
C ILE A 253 1.75 7.30 -9.98
N PHE A 254 3.04 7.55 -9.88
CA PHE A 254 4.03 6.54 -9.50
C PHE A 254 4.15 6.53 -7.98
N LEU A 255 3.75 5.44 -7.31
CA LEU A 255 3.98 5.24 -5.87
C LEU A 255 5.32 4.57 -5.66
N SER A 256 6.07 5.01 -4.67
CA SER A 256 7.37 4.45 -4.33
C SER A 256 7.50 4.23 -2.84
N GLN A 257 7.94 3.03 -2.49
CA GLN A 257 8.37 2.67 -1.13
C GLN A 257 9.89 2.55 -1.15
N ARG A 258 10.59 3.42 -0.42
CA ARG A 258 12.06 3.38 -0.31
C ARG A 258 12.47 2.96 1.08
N TYR A 259 13.36 1.98 1.18
CA TYR A 259 13.90 1.50 2.42
C TYR A 259 15.33 2.04 2.55
N ILE A 260 15.62 2.76 3.63
CA ILE A 260 16.96 3.27 3.96
C ILE A 260 17.42 2.55 5.20
N ASP A 261 18.36 1.61 5.03
CA ASP A 261 19.00 0.94 6.15
C ASP A 261 19.91 1.94 6.89
N MET A 262 19.70 2.10 8.20
CA MET A 262 20.44 3.06 9.02
C MET A 262 21.45 2.42 9.96
N GLY A 263 21.53 1.08 9.97
CA GLY A 263 22.55 0.32 10.69
C GLY A 263 21.94 -0.70 11.65
N THR A 264 22.73 -1.08 12.65
CA THR A 264 22.33 -2.00 13.72
C THR A 264 22.56 -1.35 15.08
N HIS A 265 21.61 -1.51 16.00
CA HIS A 265 21.68 -1.00 17.36
C HIS A 265 21.78 -2.18 18.35
N PRO A 266 22.65 -2.11 19.38
CA PRO A 266 22.92 -3.25 20.27
C PRO A 266 21.68 -3.88 20.92
N ILE A 267 20.67 -3.06 21.24
CA ILE A 267 19.42 -3.49 21.89
C ILE A 267 18.29 -3.78 20.89
N ARG A 268 18.28 -3.09 19.74
CA ARG A 268 17.12 -3.07 18.82
C ARG A 268 17.34 -3.93 17.57
N GLY A 269 18.56 -4.39 17.32
CA GLY A 269 18.91 -5.05 16.06
C GLY A 269 19.00 -4.06 14.91
N ALA A 270 18.77 -4.53 13.67
CA ALA A 270 18.78 -3.67 12.49
C ALA A 270 17.62 -2.67 12.53
N TYR A 271 17.89 -1.45 12.07
CA TYR A 271 16.90 -0.40 11.99
C TYR A 271 17.07 0.41 10.71
N GLY A 272 15.98 1.04 10.28
CA GLY A 272 15.96 1.80 9.05
C GLY A 272 14.71 2.63 8.91
N GLN A 273 14.62 3.30 7.77
CA GLN A 273 13.56 4.24 7.45
C GLN A 273 12.83 3.79 6.20
N LEU A 274 11.49 3.75 6.27
CA LEU A 274 10.66 3.61 5.08
C LEU A 274 10.20 5.01 4.65
N ILE A 275 10.43 5.36 3.40
CA ILE A 275 9.96 6.61 2.80
C ILE A 275 8.90 6.28 1.78
N PHE A 276 7.71 6.85 1.96
CA PHE A 276 6.72 6.88 0.90
C PHE A 276 6.91 8.15 0.10
N GLY A 277 6.99 7.99 -1.20
CA GLY A 277 7.03 9.09 -2.14
C GLY A 277 6.13 8.78 -3.31
N PHE A 278 5.60 9.82 -3.94
CA PHE A 278 4.92 9.67 -5.22
C PHE A 278 5.38 10.74 -6.20
N ALA A 279 5.25 10.44 -7.49
CA ALA A 279 5.38 11.40 -8.56
C ALA A 279 4.13 11.34 -9.42
N ILE A 280 3.58 12.50 -9.81
CA ILE A 280 2.40 12.56 -10.67
C ILE A 280 2.78 13.13 -12.03
N GLN A 281 2.32 12.46 -13.09
CA GLN A 281 2.40 12.95 -14.45
C GLN A 281 0.97 13.16 -14.98
N ALA A 282 0.55 14.42 -15.03
CA ALA A 282 -0.76 14.80 -15.56
C ALA A 282 -0.80 14.70 -17.10
N ASN A 283 -1.96 14.37 -17.65
CA ASN A 283 -2.22 14.36 -19.08
C ASN A 283 -2.88 15.67 -19.53
N VAL A 284 -2.10 16.51 -20.20
CA VAL A 284 -2.62 17.76 -20.79
C VAL A 284 -3.56 17.51 -21.98
N HIS A 285 -3.61 16.29 -22.50
CA HIS A 285 -4.48 15.86 -23.60
C HIS A 285 -5.70 15.06 -23.13
N ALA A 286 -6.00 15.04 -21.83
CA ALA A 286 -7.18 14.38 -21.31
C ALA A 286 -8.46 15.01 -21.88
N GLN A 287 -9.45 14.19 -22.26
CA GLN A 287 -10.73 14.66 -22.81
C GLN A 287 -11.49 15.54 -21.81
N ARG A 288 -11.37 15.22 -20.52
CA ARG A 288 -11.99 15.96 -19.42
C ARG A 288 -10.91 16.23 -18.39
N TYR A 289 -10.37 17.45 -18.37
CA TYR A 289 -9.37 17.84 -17.38
C TYR A 289 -9.99 17.90 -15.97
N VAL A 290 -9.20 17.58 -14.94
CA VAL A 290 -9.62 17.60 -13.54
C VAL A 290 -8.63 18.46 -12.76
N ASP A 291 -9.04 19.69 -12.44
CA ASP A 291 -8.20 20.70 -11.77
C ASP A 291 -7.73 20.24 -10.39
N GLU A 292 -8.53 19.42 -9.70
CA GLU A 292 -8.25 18.91 -8.37
C GLU A 292 -6.97 18.06 -8.31
N LEU A 293 -6.51 17.52 -9.45
CA LEU A 293 -5.25 16.79 -9.54
C LEU A 293 -4.03 17.70 -9.32
N ARG A 294 -4.16 19.02 -9.48
CA ARG A 294 -3.08 19.98 -9.17
C ARG A 294 -2.71 19.96 -7.69
N GLY A 295 -3.65 19.62 -6.80
CA GLY A 295 -3.37 19.46 -5.38
C GLY A 295 -2.34 18.36 -5.06
N PHE A 296 -2.09 17.42 -5.97
CA PHE A 296 -1.00 16.46 -5.84
C PHE A 296 0.35 17.03 -6.30
N ILE A 297 0.37 17.99 -7.21
CA ILE A 297 1.58 18.58 -7.80
C ILE A 297 2.26 19.52 -6.80
N ASP A 298 1.46 20.27 -6.05
CA ASP A 298 1.96 21.28 -5.10
C ASP A 298 2.46 20.67 -3.77
N GLY A 299 2.32 19.36 -3.58
CA GLY A 299 2.69 18.68 -2.34
C GLY A 299 3.56 17.46 -2.59
N THR A 300 4.87 17.58 -2.37
CA THR A 300 5.69 16.40 -2.06
C THR A 300 5.26 15.89 -0.69
N ILE A 301 4.34 14.93 -0.64
CA ILE A 301 4.10 14.22 0.62
C ILE A 301 5.24 13.21 0.80
N ALA A 302 6.38 13.70 1.28
CA ALA A 302 7.41 12.81 1.79
C ALA A 302 6.95 12.32 3.16
N GLU A 303 6.35 11.12 3.23
CA GLU A 303 6.23 10.46 4.52
C GLU A 303 7.60 9.90 4.87
N HIS A 304 8.32 10.66 5.68
CA HIS A 304 9.50 10.15 6.35
C HIS A 304 9.04 9.22 7.48
N LEU A 305 9.39 7.94 7.41
CA LEU A 305 9.34 7.06 8.58
C LEU A 305 10.75 6.87 9.16
N PRO A 306 11.39 7.88 9.77
CA PRO A 306 12.74 7.67 10.27
C PRO A 306 12.71 6.66 11.42
N ALA A 307 13.71 5.78 11.49
CA ALA A 307 14.10 5.19 12.76
C ALA A 307 15.03 6.18 13.48
N VAL A 308 14.45 7.20 14.12
CA VAL A 308 15.24 8.03 15.04
C VAL A 308 15.44 7.27 16.34
N GLU A 309 16.65 7.39 16.85
CA GLU A 309 17.09 6.87 18.14
C GLU A 309 16.15 7.38 19.26
N GLY A 310 15.59 6.45 20.05
CA GLY A 310 14.82 6.81 21.25
C GLY A 310 13.39 7.33 21.08
N GLN A 311 12.99 7.89 19.93
CA GLN A 311 11.64 8.45 19.73
C GLN A 311 11.02 7.97 18.41
N LEU A 312 9.76 7.51 18.45
CA LEU A 312 8.96 7.49 17.23
C LEU A 312 8.94 8.92 16.67
N PRO A 313 9.09 9.12 15.35
CA PRO A 313 9.02 10.45 14.77
C PRO A 313 7.70 11.09 15.21
N GLU A 314 7.75 12.34 15.70
CA GLU A 314 6.55 13.10 16.07
C GLU A 314 5.48 13.05 14.96
N TYR A 315 5.92 13.00 13.70
CA TYR A 315 5.05 12.90 12.53
C TYR A 315 4.25 11.59 12.44
N ARG A 316 4.81 10.44 12.89
CA ARG A 316 4.03 9.17 12.98
C ARG A 316 3.02 9.24 14.11
N LEU A 317 3.42 9.79 15.26
CA LEU A 317 2.51 9.98 16.39
C LEU A 317 1.34 10.91 16.06
N ALA A 318 1.39 11.62 14.93
CA ALA A 318 0.29 12.47 14.47
C ALA A 318 -0.85 11.70 13.77
N THR A 319 -0.67 10.45 13.32
CA THR A 319 -1.81 9.72 12.70
C THR A 319 -2.79 9.23 13.76
N ASP A 320 -4.04 9.04 13.37
CA ASP A 320 -5.09 8.59 14.29
C ASP A 320 -4.85 7.16 14.79
N PHE A 321 -4.15 6.32 14.01
CA PHE A 321 -3.80 4.97 14.43
C PHE A 321 -2.80 5.00 15.60
N PHE A 322 -1.73 5.79 15.48
CA PHE A 322 -0.71 5.88 16.54
C PHE A 322 -1.29 6.56 17.78
N ARG A 323 -2.06 7.64 17.64
CA ARG A 323 -2.76 8.28 18.77
C ARG A 323 -3.68 7.31 19.49
N TRP A 324 -4.39 6.47 18.74
CA TRP A 324 -5.22 5.41 19.33
C TRP A 324 -4.36 4.37 20.05
N ALA A 325 -3.29 3.87 19.44
CA ALA A 325 -2.40 2.88 20.06
C ALA A 325 -1.73 3.42 21.34
N ASP A 326 -1.34 4.70 21.35
CA ASP A 326 -0.75 5.39 22.49
C ASP A 326 -1.66 5.36 23.73
N THR A 327 -2.98 5.40 23.55
CA THR A 327 -3.92 5.32 24.69
C THR A 327 -3.72 4.04 25.50
N PHE A 328 -3.38 2.91 24.86
CA PHE A 328 -3.13 1.64 25.54
C PHE A 328 -1.70 1.51 26.05
N TRP A 329 -0.74 2.03 25.28
CA TRP A 329 0.65 2.04 25.72
C TRP A 329 0.80 2.81 27.04
N ASN A 330 0.11 3.95 27.18
CA ASN A 330 0.24 4.83 28.34
C ASN A 330 -0.71 4.52 29.51
N ALA A 331 -1.72 3.65 29.33
CA ALA A 331 -2.80 3.35 30.31
C ALA A 331 -2.40 2.75 31.69
N ARG A 332 -1.12 2.63 32.03
CA ARG A 332 -0.66 1.98 33.29
C ARG A 332 0.55 2.66 33.96
N GLN A 333 0.80 3.93 33.64
CA GLN A 333 1.72 4.75 34.45
C GLN A 333 1.01 5.44 35.63
N SER A 334 -0.31 5.28 35.76
CA SER A 334 -1.15 5.91 36.80
C SER A 334 -1.52 4.96 37.91
#